data_AF-A0AAC9JKF5-F1
#
_entry.id   AF-A0AAC9JKF5-F1
#
_cell.length_a   1.000
_cell.length_b   1.000
_cell.length_c   1.000
_cell.angle_alpha   90.00
_cell.angle_beta   90.00
_cell.angle_gamma   90.00
#
_symmetry.space_group_name_H-M   'P 1'
#
loop_
_entity.id
_entity.type
_entity.pdbx_description
1 polymer ?
#
loop_
_entity_poly.entity_id
_entity_poly.type
_entity_poly.pdbx_seq_one_letter_code
_entity_poly.pdbx_strand_id
1 'polypeptide(L)'
;MASDTRFFRYLALISHTLLIVWLTLWQFTFTKVHTYSPVFIVLIYLLPLLLPYRGVLKGKPYTHAWANFVVLFYLIHACTVVYAVPAERWYGVVELILCTTMFIGCSAFARKRGRELGLGIKKLKEEMEEEKAYFEQNK
;
A
#
# COMPACT_ATOMS: atom_id res chain seq x y z
N MET A 1 -14.55 -5.37 -14.80
CA MET A 1 -13.11 -5.32 -14.47
C MET A 1 -12.38 -6.27 -15.42
N ALA A 2 -11.44 -5.74 -16.20
CA ALA A 2 -10.55 -6.56 -17.02
C ALA A 2 -9.84 -7.62 -16.16
N SER A 3 -9.50 -8.77 -16.75
CA SER A 3 -8.78 -9.87 -16.08
C SER A 3 -7.48 -9.39 -15.44
N ASP A 4 -6.75 -8.53 -16.14
CA ASP A 4 -5.56 -7.81 -15.67
C ASP A 4 -5.76 -7.10 -14.33
N THR A 5 -6.84 -6.34 -14.17
CA THR A 5 -7.07 -5.50 -12.99
C THR A 5 -7.38 -6.35 -11.76
N ARG A 6 -7.98 -7.53 -11.96
CA ARG A 6 -8.22 -8.51 -10.90
C ARG A 6 -6.92 -9.15 -10.42
N PHE A 7 -6.02 -9.52 -11.34
CA PHE A 7 -4.72 -10.09 -10.98
C PHE A 7 -3.90 -9.14 -10.09
N PHE A 8 -3.78 -7.87 -10.47
CA PHE A 8 -3.06 -6.87 -9.65
C PHE A 8 -3.73 -6.62 -8.28
N ARG A 9 -5.07 -6.73 -8.21
CA ARG A 9 -5.79 -6.62 -6.94
C ARG A 9 -5.47 -7.79 -6.02
N TYR A 10 -5.48 -9.02 -6.55
CA TYR A 10 -5.12 -10.21 -5.78
C TYR A 10 -3.66 -10.19 -5.38
N LEU A 11 -2.76 -9.77 -6.27
CA LEU A 11 -1.34 -9.61 -5.95
C LEU A 11 -1.15 -8.62 -4.80
N ALA A 12 -1.79 -7.44 -4.86
CA ALA A 12 -1.71 -6.46 -3.77
C ALA A 12 -2.29 -7.00 -2.45
N LEU A 13 -3.43 -7.70 -2.48
CA LEU A 13 -4.06 -8.30 -1.30
C LEU A 13 -3.21 -9.41 -0.69
N ILE A 14 -2.70 -10.32 -1.52
CA ILE A 14 -1.87 -11.45 -1.10
C ILE A 14 -0.58 -10.92 -0.49
N SER A 15 0.11 -9.99 -1.15
CA SER A 15 1.35 -9.40 -0.63
C SER A 15 1.11 -8.64 0.68
N HIS A 16 0.01 -7.89 0.80
CA HIS A 16 -0.31 -7.18 2.05
C HIS A 16 -0.60 -8.16 3.20
N THR A 17 -1.33 -9.25 2.91
CA THR A 17 -1.65 -10.27 3.91
C THR A 17 -0.39 -11.04 4.33
N LEU A 18 0.46 -11.41 3.38
CA LEU A 18 1.77 -12.02 3.64
C LEU A 18 2.66 -11.12 4.48
N LEU A 19 2.67 -9.81 4.24
CA LEU A 19 3.48 -8.86 5.00
C LEU A 19 3.00 -8.73 6.46
N ILE A 20 1.68 -8.68 6.69
CA ILE A 20 1.11 -8.74 8.05
C ILE A 20 1.49 -10.04 8.76
N VAL A 21 1.32 -11.18 8.08
CA VAL A 21 1.64 -12.50 8.64
C VAL A 21 3.12 -12.62 8.93
N TRP A 22 3.99 -12.16 8.03
CA TRP A 22 5.44 -12.18 8.19
C TRP A 22 5.89 -11.34 9.39
N LEU A 23 5.42 -10.10 9.51
CA LEU A 23 5.69 -9.23 10.67
C LEU A 23 5.24 -9.87 11.98
N THR A 24 4.05 -10.48 11.97
CA THR A 24 3.50 -11.15 13.16
C THR A 24 4.35 -12.37 13.53
N LEU A 25 4.69 -13.22 12.55
CA LEU A 25 5.54 -14.40 12.78
C LEU A 25 6.94 -14.00 13.27
N TRP A 26 7.53 -12.95 12.71
CA TRP A 26 8.83 -12.45 13.13
C TRP A 26 8.80 -11.99 14.60
N GLN A 27 7.89 -11.09 14.95
CA GLN A 27 7.81 -10.50 16.29
C GLN A 27 7.48 -11.54 17.37
N PHE A 28 6.66 -12.55 17.07
CA PHE A 28 6.24 -13.56 18.05
C PHE A 28 7.11 -14.82 18.08
N THR A 29 7.75 -15.21 16.97
CA THR A 29 8.49 -16.49 16.88
C THR A 29 10.00 -16.31 16.93
N PHE A 30 10.52 -15.22 16.34
CA PHE A 30 11.96 -15.08 16.09
C PHE A 30 12.66 -14.10 17.03
N THR A 31 11.93 -13.16 17.64
CA THR A 31 12.50 -12.25 18.65
C THR A 31 12.65 -12.98 20.00
N LYS A 32 13.86 -13.46 20.30
CA LYS A 32 14.18 -14.16 21.57
C LYS A 32 14.34 -13.25 22.80
N VAL A 33 14.38 -11.93 22.59
CA VAL A 33 14.46 -10.91 23.65
C VAL A 33 13.39 -9.86 23.40
N HIS A 34 12.26 -9.97 24.10
CA HIS A 34 11.21 -8.95 24.08
C HIS A 34 11.66 -7.75 24.93
N THR A 35 12.49 -6.88 24.36
CA THR A 35 12.87 -5.61 25.01
C THR A 35 11.65 -4.69 25.20
N TYR A 36 10.59 -4.90 24.42
CA TYR A 36 9.37 -4.09 24.43
C TYR A 36 8.14 -4.96 24.65
N SER A 37 7.12 -4.37 25.31
CA SER A 37 5.84 -5.04 25.51
C SER A 37 5.23 -5.45 24.16
N PRO A 38 4.72 -6.70 24.02
CA PRO A 38 4.06 -7.15 22.80
C PRO A 38 2.89 -6.26 22.38
N VAL A 39 2.24 -5.59 23.34
CA VAL A 39 1.19 -4.60 23.06
C VAL A 39 1.72 -3.37 22.30
N PHE A 40 2.92 -2.90 22.64
CA PHE A 40 3.56 -1.76 21.99
C PHE A 40 3.95 -2.07 20.54
N ILE A 41 4.48 -3.27 20.31
CA ILE A 41 4.82 -3.78 18.98
C ILE A 41 3.56 -3.84 18.11
N VAL A 42 2.46 -4.40 18.64
CA VAL A 42 1.20 -4.50 17.88
C VAL A 42 0.60 -3.10 17.60
N LEU A 43 0.65 -2.18 18.56
CA LEU A 43 0.11 -0.84 18.39
C LEU A 43 0.89 0.00 17.38
N ILE A 44 2.23 -0.07 17.40
CA ILE A 44 3.07 0.78 16.55
C ILE A 44 3.30 0.15 15.17
N TYR A 45 3.45 -1.17 15.07
CA TYR A 45 3.71 -1.83 13.79
C TYR A 45 2.42 -2.37 13.16
N LEU A 46 1.64 -3.17 13.87
CA LEU A 46 0.45 -3.80 13.27
C LEU A 46 -0.69 -2.82 12.97
N LEU A 47 -0.93 -1.82 13.83
CA LEU A 47 -2.06 -0.90 13.68
C LEU A 47 -1.96 -0.05 12.40
N PRO A 48 -0.83 0.61 12.08
CA PRO A 48 -0.68 1.36 10.84
C PRO A 48 -0.78 0.50 9.58
N LEU A 49 -0.53 -0.81 9.69
CA LEU A 49 -0.64 -1.75 8.57
C LEU A 49 -2.06 -2.35 8.42
N LEU A 50 -2.86 -2.33 9.48
CA LEU A 50 -4.27 -2.76 9.52
C LEU A 50 -5.25 -1.68 9.02
N LEU A 51 -4.96 -0.40 9.28
CA LEU A 51 -5.76 0.73 8.78
C LEU A 51 -5.91 0.76 7.23
N PRO A 52 -4.85 0.58 6.42
CA PRO A 52 -4.93 0.52 4.97
C PRO A 52 -5.63 -0.75 4.50
N TYR A 53 -5.48 -1.87 5.23
CA TYR A 53 -6.00 -3.17 4.82
C TYR A 53 -7.52 -3.16 4.59
N ARG A 54 -8.25 -2.53 5.51
CA ARG A 54 -9.72 -2.38 5.40
C ARG A 54 -10.13 -1.58 4.16
N GLY A 55 -9.36 -0.57 3.78
CA GLY A 55 -9.65 0.24 2.59
C GLY A 55 -9.19 -0.40 1.28
N VAL A 56 -8.09 -1.16 1.31
CA VAL A 56 -7.62 -2.00 0.18
C VAL A 56 -8.66 -3.05 -0.17
N LEU A 57 -9.30 -3.68 0.82
CA LEU A 57 -10.42 -4.59 0.59
C LEU A 57 -11.59 -3.93 -0.17
N LYS A 58 -11.89 -2.67 0.13
CA LYS A 58 -12.93 -1.88 -0.55
C LYS A 58 -12.54 -1.46 -1.98
N GLY A 59 -11.30 -1.67 -2.41
CA GLY A 59 -10.85 -1.43 -3.79
C GLY A 59 -10.84 0.05 -4.19
N LYS A 60 -10.67 0.97 -3.23
CA LYS A 60 -10.54 2.40 -3.49
C LYS A 60 -9.10 2.73 -3.92
N PRO A 61 -8.87 3.43 -5.05
CA PRO A 61 -7.52 3.76 -5.53
C PRO A 61 -6.71 4.55 -4.50
N TYR A 62 -7.38 5.48 -3.82
CA TYR A 62 -6.79 6.31 -2.77
C TYR A 62 -6.17 5.47 -1.64
N THR A 63 -6.81 4.38 -1.25
CA THR A 63 -6.28 3.53 -0.17
C THR A 63 -5.09 2.69 -0.62
N HIS A 64 -5.02 2.32 -1.91
CA HIS A 64 -3.82 1.69 -2.46
C HIS A 64 -2.63 2.65 -2.51
N ALA A 65 -2.86 3.94 -2.81
CA ALA A 65 -1.81 4.96 -2.73
C ALA A 65 -1.33 5.15 -1.27
N TRP A 66 -2.27 5.20 -0.31
CA TRP A 66 -1.94 5.32 1.11
C TRP A 66 -1.19 4.09 1.66
N ALA A 67 -1.60 2.89 1.28
CA ALA A 67 -0.90 1.65 1.64
C ALA A 67 0.56 1.66 1.14
N ASN A 68 0.83 2.30 0.00
CA ASN A 68 2.17 2.41 -0.55
C ASN A 68 3.09 3.29 0.32
N PHE A 69 2.56 4.38 0.89
CA PHE A 69 3.30 5.21 1.84
C PHE A 69 3.64 4.45 3.11
N VAL A 70 2.72 3.62 3.62
CA VAL A 70 2.98 2.78 4.80
C VAL A 70 4.07 1.76 4.49
N VAL A 71 4.02 1.07 3.35
CA VAL A 71 5.03 0.06 2.98
C VAL A 71 6.43 0.65 2.81
N LEU A 72 6.55 1.93 2.42
CA LEU A 72 7.84 2.60 2.32
C LEU A 72 8.59 2.64 3.66
N PHE A 73 7.89 2.85 4.78
CA PHE A 73 8.51 2.77 6.11
C PHE A 73 9.04 1.37 6.41
N TYR A 74 8.27 0.33 6.06
CA TYR A 74 8.69 -1.06 6.22
C TYR A 74 9.87 -1.43 5.32
N LEU A 75 9.91 -0.88 4.11
CA LEU A 75 11.03 -1.10 3.20
C LEU A 75 12.33 -0.51 3.76
N ILE A 76 12.27 0.68 4.35
CA ILE A 76 13.43 1.27 5.05
C ILE A 76 13.82 0.39 6.24
N HIS A 77 12.86 -0.07 7.05
CA HIS A 77 13.11 -0.95 8.17
C HIS A 77 13.83 -2.24 7.76
N ALA A 78 13.33 -2.91 6.72
CA ALA A 78 13.93 -4.12 6.16
C ALA A 78 15.38 -3.86 5.71
N CYS A 79 15.63 -2.75 5.00
CA CYS A 79 16.99 -2.34 4.62
C CYS A 79 17.89 -2.12 5.83
N THR A 80 17.38 -1.45 6.88
CA THR A 80 18.12 -1.23 8.12
C THR A 80 18.44 -2.55 8.81
N VAL A 81 17.51 -3.51 8.88
CA VAL A 81 17.77 -4.82 9.50
C VAL A 81 18.81 -5.61 8.71
N VAL A 82 18.68 -5.65 7.38
CA VAL A 82 19.64 -6.33 6.50
C VAL A 82 21.06 -5.77 6.65
N TYR A 83 21.18 -4.47 6.88
CA TYR A 83 22.47 -3.80 7.03
C TYR A 83 23.04 -3.87 8.46
N ALA A 84 22.21 -3.55 9.46
CA ALA A 84 22.66 -3.35 10.84
C ALA A 84 22.70 -4.63 11.68
N VAL A 85 21.91 -5.65 11.34
CA VAL A 85 21.78 -6.87 12.16
C VAL A 85 22.09 -8.12 11.33
N PRO A 86 23.37 -8.54 11.26
CA PRO A 86 23.77 -9.69 10.45
C PRO A 86 23.11 -11.01 10.90
N ALA A 87 22.74 -11.14 12.18
CA ALA A 87 22.04 -12.31 12.71
C ALA A 87 20.59 -12.45 12.19
N GLU A 88 19.95 -11.33 11.81
CA GLU A 88 18.55 -11.29 11.34
C GLU A 88 18.46 -10.93 9.84
N ARG A 89 19.60 -10.95 9.15
CA ARG A 89 19.73 -10.51 7.76
C ARG A 89 18.79 -11.25 6.81
N TRP A 90 18.60 -12.56 7.02
CA TRP A 90 17.68 -13.35 6.20
C TRP A 90 16.23 -12.92 6.38
N TYR A 91 15.81 -12.56 7.60
CA TYR A 91 14.45 -12.08 7.87
C TYR A 91 14.18 -10.74 7.20
N GLY A 92 15.18 -9.83 7.26
CA GLY A 92 15.11 -8.55 6.56
C GLY A 92 15.07 -8.70 5.03
N VAL A 93 15.77 -9.69 4.45
CA VAL A 93 15.70 -9.95 2.99
C VAL A 93 14.31 -10.41 2.58
N VAL A 94 13.69 -11.33 3.33
CA VAL A 94 12.32 -11.78 3.04
C VAL A 94 11.33 -10.61 3.16
N GLU A 95 11.47 -9.80 4.21
CA GLU A 95 10.62 -8.60 4.38
C GLU A 95 10.80 -7.61 3.23
N LEU A 96 12.03 -7.40 2.76
CA LEU A 96 12.33 -6.52 1.63
C LEU A 96 11.69 -7.02 0.32
N ILE A 97 11.73 -8.33 0.06
CA ILE A 97 11.08 -8.92 -1.12
C ILE A 97 9.55 -8.77 -1.03
N LEU A 98 8.96 -8.96 0.15
CA LEU A 98 7.52 -8.77 0.36
C LEU A 98 7.11 -7.30 0.18
N CYS A 99 7.86 -6.36 0.76
CA CYS A 99 7.62 -4.92 0.65
C CYS A 99 7.69 -4.46 -0.82
N THR A 100 8.73 -4.87 -1.54
CA THR A 100 8.91 -4.49 -2.96
C THR A 100 7.81 -5.08 -3.85
N THR A 101 7.43 -6.34 -3.64
CA THR A 101 6.33 -6.97 -4.38
C THR A 101 4.99 -6.29 -4.08
N MET A 102 4.73 -5.93 -2.82
CA MET A 102 3.54 -5.17 -2.43
C MET A 102 3.53 -3.77 -3.05
N PHE A 103 4.68 -3.08 -3.06
CA PHE A 103 4.83 -1.76 -3.66
C PHE A 103 4.50 -1.78 -5.15
N ILE A 104 5.05 -2.75 -5.89
CA ILE A 104 4.79 -2.92 -7.33
C ILE A 104 3.31 -3.25 -7.56
N GLY A 105 2.73 -4.16 -6.78
CA GLY A 105 1.32 -4.55 -6.88
C GLY A 105 0.35 -3.39 -6.61
N CYS A 106 0.57 -2.64 -5.54
CA CYS A 106 -0.26 -1.48 -5.18
C CYS A 106 -0.11 -0.34 -6.19
N SER A 107 1.12 -0.05 -6.64
CA SER A 107 1.38 1.04 -7.59
C SER A 107 0.81 0.75 -8.99
N ALA A 108 0.95 -0.49 -9.47
CA ALA A 108 0.36 -0.93 -10.73
C ALA A 108 -1.19 -0.95 -10.67
N PHE A 109 -1.77 -1.42 -9.56
CA PHE A 109 -3.22 -1.41 -9.36
C PHE A 109 -3.77 0.02 -9.28
N ALA A 110 -3.14 0.91 -8.50
CA ALA A 110 -3.55 2.30 -8.38
C ALA A 110 -3.54 3.02 -9.74
N ARG A 111 -2.51 2.80 -10.56
CA ARG A 111 -2.42 3.35 -11.92
C ARG A 111 -3.52 2.81 -12.84
N LYS A 112 -3.73 1.48 -12.90
CA LYS A 112 -4.75 0.89 -13.78
C LYS A 112 -6.17 1.29 -13.34
N ARG A 113 -6.47 1.23 -12.04
CA ARG A 113 -7.76 1.62 -11.46
C ARG A 113 -8.03 3.13 -11.61
N GLY A 114 -7.01 3.98 -11.48
CA GLY A 114 -7.10 5.41 -11.72
C GLY A 114 -7.45 5.75 -13.19
N ARG A 115 -6.90 4.98 -14.14
CA ARG A 115 -7.28 5.07 -15.55
C ARG A 115 -8.69 4.55 -15.83
N GLU A 116 -9.10 3.44 -15.20
CA GLU A 116 -10.44 2.85 -15.36
C GLU A 116 -11.57 3.72 -14.77
N LEU A 117 -11.32 4.42 -13.66
CA LEU A 117 -12.32 5.28 -13.02
C LEU A 117 -12.52 6.61 -13.74
N GLY A 118 -11.81 6.87 -14.84
CA GLY A 118 -12.00 8.09 -15.62
C GLY A 118 -11.70 9.37 -14.83
N LEU A 119 -10.97 9.29 -13.71
CA LEU A 119 -10.50 10.43 -12.91
C LEU A 119 -9.41 11.24 -13.64
N GLY A 120 -9.39 11.19 -14.98
CA GLY A 120 -8.84 12.31 -15.73
C GLY A 120 -9.68 13.52 -15.35
N ILE A 121 -9.04 14.54 -14.81
CA ILE A 121 -9.64 15.87 -14.69
C ILE A 121 -10.34 16.14 -16.04
N LYS A 122 -11.64 16.46 -15.99
CA LYS A 122 -12.41 16.83 -17.19
C LYS A 122 -11.53 17.81 -17.95
N LYS A 123 -11.32 17.60 -19.25
CA LYS A 123 -10.32 18.42 -19.96
C LYS A 123 -10.70 19.88 -19.72
N LEU A 124 -9.77 20.68 -19.23
CA LEU A 124 -10.01 22.08 -18.85
C LEU A 124 -10.81 22.85 -19.94
N LYS A 125 -10.60 22.49 -21.21
CA LYS A 125 -11.39 22.99 -22.35
C LYS A 125 -12.91 22.74 -22.24
N GLU A 126 -13.33 21.55 -21.85
CA GLU A 126 -14.74 21.17 -21.72
C GLU A 126 -15.41 21.88 -20.52
N GLU A 127 -14.68 22.07 -19.40
CA GLU A 127 -15.18 22.88 -18.27
C GLU A 127 -15.31 24.36 -18.66
N MET A 128 -14.32 24.91 -19.36
CA MET A 128 -14.35 26.29 -19.84
C MET A 128 -15.46 26.52 -20.88
N GLU A 129 -15.73 25.57 -21.77
CA GLU A 129 -16.83 25.67 -22.74
C GLU A 129 -18.21 25.62 -22.05
N GLU A 130 -18.38 24.77 -21.03
CA GLU A 130 -19.61 24.72 -20.23
C GLU A 130 -19.84 25.98 -19.40
N GLU A 131 -18.81 26.51 -18.73
CA GLU A 131 -18.92 27.78 -18.01
C GLU A 131 -19.25 28.92 -18.97
N LYS A 132 -18.60 28.99 -20.12
CA LYS A 132 -18.84 30.04 -21.11
C LYS A 132 -20.27 29.97 -21.68
N ALA A 133 -20.77 28.77 -21.97
CA ALA A 133 -22.15 28.56 -22.42
C ALA A 133 -23.17 28.94 -21.33
N TYR A 134 -22.89 28.63 -20.06
CA TYR A 134 -23.73 29.03 -18.93
C TYR A 134 -23.79 30.56 -18.78
N PHE A 135 -22.66 31.25 -18.90
CA PHE A 135 -22.61 32.71 -18.81
C PHE A 135 -23.20 33.42 -20.03
N GLU A 136 -23.13 32.83 -21.22
CA GLU A 136 -23.77 33.36 -22.43
C GLU A 136 -25.29 33.14 -22.44
N GLN A 137 -25.79 32.07 -21.81
CA GLN A 137 -27.23 31.77 -21.74
C GLN A 137 -27.96 32.56 -20.65
N ASN A 138 -27.25 33.03 -19.61
CA ASN A 138 -27.77 33.86 -18.52
C ASN A 138 -27.54 35.37 -18.72
N LYS A 139 -27.12 35.80 -19.90
CA LYS A 139 -26.90 37.22 -20.25
C LYS A 139 -27.89 37.65 -21.33
#